data_AF-A0A0G4II81-F1
#
_entry.id   AF-A0A0G4II81-F1
#
_cell.length_a   1.000
_cell.length_b   1.000
_cell.length_c   1.000
_cell.angle_alpha   90.00
_cell.angle_beta   90.00
_cell.angle_gamma   90.00
#
_symmetry.space_group_name_H-M   'P 1'
#
loop_
_entity.id
_entity.type
_entity.pdbx_description
1 polymer ?
#
loop_
_entity_poly.entity_id
_entity_poly.type
_entity_poly.pdbx_seq_one_letter_code
_entity_poly.pdbx_strand_id
1 'polypeptide(L)'
;MTQAVDRVPPKKATASAPGLFDIGAQHSLREVVNEARAAELLSRATVDWDEVVHVRLSGKSLTLDGAQHICTHGLGRVPSGRIEHADLSDVIASRPEQEAKLVLACLAEALVPHGPTIHTLDLSDNALGLKGIDAIAPLILASRRTLQHLQINNNGLEQRAALQISVLMTGGDADGVGAATTVLRRFHTFNNLLESAGARELSHLLRLSPDLTDLRFSSTRVGAEGAQHIADAIVQSGAQLHRLDLADNSLLPEGIAHVAKALRSQSSLTHLNLGATAAGDEGVEAICSALLESRAPISHLDLSCNEITAEGSVPLAKLIVSLSETLVELKLAENELGSEGAARLADAIRECTRLQLLDLSVNEIAQSGACRMAGKLPESLERLELNGNLISADGLTALTDSLPAGCVLGDMDMNDEDYDEEEEAESDGDADEPEAEDDSAIDAVAAQMDHVHVS
;
A
#
# COMPACT_ATOMS: atom_id res chain seq x y z
N MET A 1 51.07 29.77 11.29
CA MET A 1 49.94 30.69 11.01
C MET A 1 48.69 29.86 11.02
N THR A 2 47.86 30.10 12.03
CA THR A 2 46.62 29.41 12.39
C THR A 2 45.53 29.71 11.36
N GLN A 3 44.94 28.69 10.74
CA GLN A 3 43.68 28.83 10.01
C GLN A 3 42.51 28.67 10.98
N ALA A 4 41.66 29.68 11.01
CA ALA A 4 40.45 29.73 11.81
C ALA A 4 39.42 28.74 11.24
N VAL A 5 38.93 27.84 12.09
CA VAL A 5 37.78 27.00 11.82
C VAL A 5 36.53 27.85 12.10
N ASP A 6 35.78 28.16 11.05
CA ASP A 6 34.47 28.80 11.17
C ASP A 6 33.53 27.90 11.98
N ARG A 7 33.28 28.28 13.23
CA ARG A 7 32.25 27.67 14.07
C ARG A 7 30.90 28.19 13.59
N VAL A 8 30.17 27.35 12.86
CA VAL A 8 28.74 27.53 12.63
C VAL A 8 28.04 27.64 14.00
N PRO A 9 27.30 28.72 14.30
CA PRO A 9 26.60 28.85 15.57
C PRO A 9 25.51 27.76 15.69
N PRO A 10 25.27 27.20 16.88
CA PRO A 10 24.21 26.22 17.07
C PRO A 10 22.88 26.86 16.66
N LYS A 11 22.16 26.21 15.74
CA LYS A 11 20.76 26.53 15.45
C LYS A 11 20.01 26.56 16.79
N LYS A 12 19.34 27.69 17.09
CA LYS A 12 18.45 27.80 18.25
C LYS A 12 17.49 26.62 18.24
N ALA A 13 17.41 25.91 19.37
CA ALA A 13 16.42 24.86 19.58
C ALA A 13 15.03 25.43 19.26
N THR A 14 14.38 24.87 18.24
CA THR A 14 12.96 25.10 18.00
C THR A 14 12.22 24.63 19.25
N ALA A 15 11.41 25.49 19.87
CA ALA A 15 10.57 25.09 20.99
C ALA A 15 9.77 23.84 20.59
N SER A 16 9.84 22.79 21.40
CA SER A 16 9.01 21.60 21.19
C SER A 16 7.55 22.03 21.18
N ALA A 17 6.74 21.38 20.33
CA ALA A 17 5.30 21.59 20.36
C ALA A 17 4.76 21.38 21.80
N PRO A 18 3.73 22.13 22.22
CA PRO A 18 3.13 21.94 23.54
C PRO A 18 2.75 20.46 23.76
N GLY A 19 3.06 19.92 24.95
CA GLY A 19 2.76 18.53 25.31
C GLY A 19 3.55 17.45 24.58
N LEU A 20 4.61 17.80 23.85
CA LEU A 20 5.49 16.85 23.16
C LEU A 20 6.81 16.63 23.93
N PHE A 21 7.06 15.38 24.31
CA PHE A 21 8.37 14.89 24.68
C PHE A 21 9.03 14.23 23.47
N ASP A 22 10.06 14.87 22.91
CA ASP A 22 10.71 14.45 21.66
C ASP A 22 12.23 14.45 21.81
N ILE A 23 12.83 13.26 21.70
CA ILE A 23 14.29 13.09 21.65
C ILE A 23 14.81 12.94 20.20
N GLY A 24 13.90 12.81 19.23
CA GLY A 24 14.15 12.72 17.79
C GLY A 24 14.47 14.06 17.11
N ALA A 25 13.78 15.14 17.51
CA ALA A 25 13.79 16.43 16.83
C ALA A 25 15.17 17.14 16.74
N GLN A 26 16.14 16.78 17.57
CA GLN A 26 17.41 17.52 17.66
C GLN A 26 18.44 17.15 16.59
N HIS A 27 18.29 16.00 15.91
CA HIS A 27 19.13 15.62 14.76
C HIS A 27 18.35 14.70 13.83
N SER A 28 18.22 15.08 12.56
CA SER A 28 17.60 14.28 11.48
C SER A 28 18.45 13.07 11.04
N LEU A 29 19.54 12.77 11.76
CA LEU A 29 20.42 11.66 11.48
C LEU A 29 20.24 10.60 12.58
N ARG A 30 20.08 9.36 12.14
CA ARG A 30 20.08 8.17 12.99
C ARG A 30 21.34 8.16 13.85
N GLU A 31 21.17 8.03 15.17
CA GLU A 31 22.28 7.97 16.12
C GLU A 31 22.08 6.87 17.17
N VAL A 32 23.19 6.35 17.70
CA VAL A 32 23.16 5.43 18.84
C VAL A 32 23.06 6.23 20.12
N VAL A 33 22.09 5.91 20.97
CA VAL A 33 21.85 6.62 22.24
C VAL A 33 22.17 5.69 23.39
N ASN A 34 23.34 5.91 23.99
CA ASN A 34 23.73 5.33 25.28
C ASN A 34 23.27 6.23 26.44
N GLU A 35 23.57 5.82 27.68
CA GLU A 35 23.20 6.58 28.88
C GLU A 35 23.66 8.05 28.84
N ALA A 36 24.94 8.30 28.52
CA ALA A 36 25.50 9.65 28.48
C ALA A 36 24.80 10.53 27.44
N ARG A 37 24.50 9.96 26.27
CA ARG A 37 23.77 10.66 25.21
C ARG A 37 22.30 10.89 25.57
N ALA A 38 21.65 9.93 26.22
CA ALA A 38 20.30 10.08 26.75
C ALA A 38 20.22 11.23 27.75
N ALA A 39 21.17 11.31 28.69
CA ALA A 39 21.25 12.40 29.67
C ALA A 39 21.41 13.77 28.99
N GLU A 40 22.27 13.84 27.95
CA GLU A 40 22.45 15.05 27.16
C GLU A 40 21.15 15.48 26.45
N LEU A 41 20.46 14.55 25.79
CA LEU A 41 19.19 14.82 25.10
C LEU A 41 18.11 15.32 26.07
N LEU A 42 17.97 14.67 27.23
CA LEU A 42 17.01 15.09 28.26
C LEU A 42 17.34 16.45 28.86
N SER A 43 18.63 16.76 29.06
CA SER A 43 19.06 18.06 29.61
C SER A 43 18.73 19.25 28.69
N ARG A 44 18.61 18.99 27.38
CA ARG A 44 18.27 19.98 26.36
C ARG A 44 16.77 20.10 26.14
N ALA A 45 15.99 19.15 26.63
CA ALA A 45 14.55 19.13 26.45
C ALA A 45 13.91 20.18 27.37
N THR A 46 13.19 21.14 26.77
CA THR A 46 12.40 22.12 27.55
C THR A 46 10.97 21.59 27.61
N VAL A 47 10.73 20.65 28.52
CA VAL A 47 9.48 19.89 28.61
C VAL A 47 8.80 20.17 29.94
N ASP A 48 7.54 20.60 29.87
CA ASP A 48 6.63 20.56 31.00
C ASP A 48 6.04 19.14 31.09
N TRP A 49 6.53 18.35 32.04
CA TRP A 49 6.19 16.94 32.18
C TRP A 49 4.71 16.73 32.55
N ASP A 50 4.07 17.73 33.16
CA ASP A 50 2.66 17.68 33.50
C ASP A 50 1.76 17.88 32.28
N GLU A 51 2.29 18.39 31.16
CA GLU A 51 1.54 18.62 29.92
C GLU A 51 1.81 17.57 28.84
N VAL A 52 2.74 16.63 29.06
CA VAL A 52 3.13 15.65 28.05
C VAL A 52 1.99 14.69 27.73
N VAL A 53 1.54 14.72 26.47
CA VAL A 53 0.56 13.80 25.89
C VAL A 53 1.16 13.02 24.72
N HIS A 54 2.22 13.53 24.08
CA HIS A 54 2.91 12.90 22.95
C HIS A 54 4.34 12.55 23.33
N VAL A 55 4.75 11.31 23.03
CA VAL A 55 6.12 10.84 23.15
C VAL A 55 6.64 10.44 21.78
N ARG A 56 7.78 10.99 21.39
CA ARG A 56 8.53 10.61 20.19
C ARG A 56 9.95 10.21 20.56
N LEU A 57 10.24 8.93 20.40
CA LEU A 57 11.58 8.37 20.56
C LEU A 57 12.22 7.98 19.22
N SER A 58 11.55 8.27 18.11
CA SER A 58 11.91 7.73 16.81
C SER A 58 13.25 8.22 16.23
N GLY A 59 13.84 7.35 15.40
CA GLY A 59 15.12 7.61 14.73
C GLY A 59 16.34 7.53 15.66
N LYS A 60 16.20 6.89 16.82
CA LYS A 60 17.26 6.75 17.84
C LYS A 60 17.51 5.30 18.18
N SER A 61 18.65 4.75 17.78
CA SER A 61 19.06 3.38 18.13
C SER A 61 19.51 3.33 19.60
N LEU A 62 18.60 3.01 20.51
CA LEU A 62 18.85 3.01 21.95
C LEU A 62 19.68 1.79 22.37
N THR A 63 20.70 2.00 23.20
CA THR A 63 21.27 0.90 24.00
C THR A 63 20.39 0.66 25.22
N LEU A 64 20.58 -0.48 25.92
CA LEU A 64 19.80 -0.77 27.12
C LEU A 64 19.94 0.35 28.19
N ASP A 65 21.17 0.76 28.49
CA ASP A 65 21.43 1.81 29.48
C ASP A 65 20.82 3.17 29.05
N GLY A 66 20.85 3.47 27.75
CA GLY A 66 20.20 4.66 27.20
C GLY A 66 18.69 4.63 27.37
N ALA A 67 18.05 3.50 27.06
CA ALA A 67 16.62 3.29 27.25
C ALA A 67 16.23 3.40 28.72
N GLN A 68 16.97 2.75 29.63
CA GLN A 68 16.74 2.83 31.08
C GLN A 68 16.83 4.28 31.59
N HIS A 69 17.80 5.04 31.09
CA HIS A 69 17.96 6.45 31.45
C HIS A 69 16.77 7.29 30.96
N ILE A 70 16.32 7.09 29.71
CA ILE A 70 15.13 7.76 29.15
C ILE A 70 13.87 7.38 29.92
N CYS A 71 13.69 6.10 30.24
CA CYS A 71 12.54 5.63 31.02
C CYS A 71 12.52 6.25 32.41
N THR A 72 13.66 6.29 33.11
CA THR A 72 13.72 6.77 34.50
C THR A 72 13.63 8.29 34.60
N HIS A 73 14.36 9.01 33.75
CA HIS A 73 14.54 10.47 33.87
C HIS A 73 13.74 11.28 32.84
N GLY A 74 13.10 10.61 31.88
CA GLY A 74 12.15 11.18 30.93
C GLY A 74 10.74 10.69 31.20
N LEU A 75 10.40 9.49 30.69
CA LEU A 75 9.03 8.94 30.74
C LEU A 75 8.48 8.85 32.16
N GLY A 76 9.30 8.44 33.14
CA GLY A 76 8.91 8.33 34.55
C GLY A 76 8.57 9.66 35.22
N ARG A 77 8.80 10.80 34.56
CA ARG A 77 8.36 12.13 35.02
C ARG A 77 6.95 12.49 34.55
N VAL A 78 6.44 11.80 33.54
CA VAL A 78 5.09 12.04 33.00
C VAL A 78 4.06 11.41 33.95
N PRO A 79 3.05 12.14 34.42
CA PRO A 79 2.00 11.56 35.26
C PRO A 79 1.28 10.40 34.56
N SER A 80 1.02 9.31 35.29
CA SER A 80 0.33 8.12 34.75
C SER A 80 -0.98 8.49 34.05
N GLY A 81 -1.29 7.81 32.95
CA GLY A 81 -2.53 8.06 32.19
C GLY A 81 -2.57 9.40 31.43
N ARG A 82 -1.41 10.02 31.14
CA ARG A 82 -1.33 11.20 30.28
C ARG A 82 -0.96 10.94 28.82
N ILE A 83 -0.10 9.97 28.54
CA ILE A 83 0.40 9.75 27.18
C ILE A 83 -0.74 9.18 26.33
N GLU A 84 -1.02 9.86 25.22
CA GLU A 84 -2.04 9.49 24.25
C GLU A 84 -1.43 8.97 22.94
N HIS A 85 -0.21 9.43 22.62
CA HIS A 85 0.51 9.07 21.40
C HIS A 85 1.93 8.67 21.74
N ALA A 86 2.31 7.43 21.38
CA ALA A 86 3.65 6.89 21.58
C ALA A 86 4.25 6.47 20.23
N ASP A 87 5.29 7.19 19.80
CA ASP A 87 6.11 6.85 18.64
C ASP A 87 7.42 6.22 19.10
N LEU A 88 7.48 4.89 18.94
CA LEU A 88 8.62 4.03 19.22
C LEU A 88 9.21 3.47 17.92
N SER A 89 9.04 4.15 16.78
CA SER A 89 9.61 3.66 15.52
C SER A 89 11.13 3.80 15.44
N ASP A 90 11.84 2.87 14.80
CA ASP A 90 13.31 2.91 14.60
C ASP A 90 14.13 3.08 15.91
N VAL A 91 13.66 2.52 17.04
CA VAL A 91 14.31 2.68 18.36
C VAL A 91 15.40 1.64 18.66
N ILE A 92 15.42 0.52 17.94
CA ILE A 92 16.38 -0.58 18.15
C ILE A 92 17.14 -0.97 16.88
N ALA A 93 17.20 -0.09 15.89
CA ALA A 93 17.89 -0.36 14.63
C ALA A 93 19.35 -0.81 14.85
N SER A 94 19.76 -1.89 14.18
CA SER A 94 21.11 -2.46 14.27
C SER A 94 21.57 -2.79 15.70
N ARG A 95 20.65 -3.02 16.65
CA ARG A 95 20.97 -3.55 17.99
C ARG A 95 21.05 -5.07 17.95
N PRO A 96 21.94 -5.70 18.75
CA PRO A 96 21.91 -7.15 18.94
C PRO A 96 20.55 -7.60 19.48
N GLU A 97 20.00 -8.71 18.97
CA GLU A 97 18.65 -9.20 19.31
C GLU A 97 18.37 -9.21 20.82
N GLN A 98 19.33 -9.67 21.63
CA GLN A 98 19.17 -9.75 23.08
C GLN A 98 19.02 -8.38 23.74
N GLU A 99 19.82 -7.39 23.32
CA GLU A 99 19.75 -6.03 23.83
C GLU A 99 18.47 -5.34 23.34
N ALA A 100 18.14 -5.50 22.06
CA ALA A 100 16.95 -4.96 21.43
C ALA A 100 15.67 -5.34 22.18
N LYS A 101 15.51 -6.62 22.55
CA LYS A 101 14.37 -7.08 23.35
C LYS A 101 14.30 -6.42 24.73
N LEU A 102 15.44 -6.22 25.39
CA LEU A 102 15.49 -5.58 26.70
C LEU A 102 15.16 -4.09 26.61
N VAL A 103 15.59 -3.42 25.55
CA VAL A 103 15.21 -2.04 25.25
C VAL A 103 13.70 -1.93 25.06
N LEU A 104 13.11 -2.77 24.21
CA LEU A 104 11.66 -2.77 23.96
C LEU A 104 10.86 -3.04 25.24
N ALA A 105 11.27 -4.04 26.03
CA ALA A 105 10.62 -4.36 27.30
C ALA A 105 10.71 -3.18 28.28
N CYS A 106 11.88 -2.54 28.38
CA CYS A 106 12.09 -1.36 29.23
C CYS A 106 11.18 -0.19 28.82
N LEU A 107 11.04 0.07 27.52
CA LEU A 107 10.12 1.09 27.00
C LEU A 107 8.66 0.72 27.24
N ALA A 108 8.29 -0.55 27.01
CA ALA A 108 6.94 -1.05 27.26
C ALA A 108 6.53 -0.86 28.71
N GLU A 109 7.37 -1.30 29.65
CA GLU A 109 7.13 -1.19 31.10
C GLU A 109 6.93 0.25 31.54
N ALA A 110 7.72 1.19 31.02
CA ALA A 110 7.57 2.62 31.31
C ALA A 110 6.25 3.20 30.77
N LEU A 111 5.71 2.66 29.68
CA LEU A 111 4.49 3.15 29.03
C LEU A 111 3.21 2.44 29.50
N VAL A 112 3.28 1.26 30.11
CA VAL A 112 2.13 0.53 30.65
C VAL A 112 1.21 1.39 31.55
N PRO A 113 1.71 2.26 32.46
CA PRO A 113 0.86 3.15 33.26
C PRO A 113 0.03 4.14 32.45
N HIS A 114 0.32 4.33 31.17
CA HIS A 114 -0.41 5.19 30.25
C HIS A 114 -1.27 4.38 29.27
N GLY A 115 -1.24 3.05 29.30
CA GLY A 115 -2.01 2.18 28.42
C GLY A 115 -3.47 2.60 28.24
N PRO A 116 -4.24 2.86 29.32
CA PRO A 116 -5.64 3.29 29.23
C PRO A 116 -5.90 4.65 28.56
N THR A 117 -4.87 5.40 28.18
CA THR A 117 -4.99 6.67 27.44
C THR A 117 -4.29 6.64 26.10
N ILE A 118 -3.48 5.63 25.80
CA ILE A 118 -2.80 5.52 24.50
C ILE A 118 -3.82 5.19 23.42
N HIS A 119 -3.97 6.13 22.47
CA HIS A 119 -4.80 6.00 21.28
C HIS A 119 -3.96 5.68 20.04
N THR A 120 -2.68 6.07 20.00
CA THR A 120 -1.76 5.80 18.89
C THR A 120 -0.47 5.17 19.38
N LEU A 121 -0.08 4.05 18.78
CA LEU A 121 1.18 3.37 19.03
C LEU A 121 1.87 3.06 17.69
N ASP A 122 3.05 3.64 17.50
CA ASP A 122 3.93 3.32 16.37
C ASP A 122 5.12 2.48 16.83
N LEU A 123 5.24 1.28 16.27
CA LEU A 123 6.29 0.30 16.53
C LEU A 123 7.13 0.03 15.27
N SER A 124 6.98 0.82 14.21
CA SER A 124 7.57 0.55 12.90
C SER A 124 9.11 0.51 12.92
N ASP A 125 9.72 -0.17 11.95
CA ASP A 125 11.17 -0.12 11.71
C ASP A 125 12.06 -0.65 12.86
N ASN A 126 11.57 -1.63 13.63
CA ASN A 126 12.28 -2.19 14.78
C ASN A 126 12.75 -3.65 14.57
N ALA A 127 12.49 -4.26 13.41
CA ALA A 127 12.79 -5.67 13.15
C ALA A 127 12.34 -6.60 14.30
N LEU A 128 11.12 -6.37 14.81
CA LEU A 128 10.61 -7.04 16.02
C LEU A 128 10.59 -8.57 15.90
N GLY A 129 10.09 -9.10 14.78
CA GLY A 129 9.64 -10.48 14.68
C GLY A 129 8.71 -10.87 15.85
N LEU A 130 8.57 -12.17 16.12
CA LEU A 130 7.75 -12.62 17.25
C LEU A 130 8.31 -12.17 18.61
N LYS A 131 9.63 -12.27 18.81
CA LYS A 131 10.25 -11.98 20.12
C LYS A 131 10.14 -10.51 20.53
N GLY A 132 10.17 -9.59 19.57
CA GLY A 132 9.94 -8.17 19.81
C GLY A 132 8.48 -7.87 20.14
N ILE A 133 7.54 -8.56 19.48
CA ILE A 133 6.11 -8.50 19.85
C ILE A 133 5.90 -9.02 21.28
N ASP A 134 6.56 -10.11 21.67
CA ASP A 134 6.49 -10.61 23.05
C ASP A 134 7.04 -9.59 24.06
N ALA A 135 8.11 -8.87 23.71
CA ALA A 135 8.70 -7.84 24.57
C ALA A 135 7.78 -6.62 24.75
N ILE A 136 7.01 -6.23 23.73
CA ILE A 136 6.08 -5.09 23.79
C ILE A 136 4.65 -5.49 24.21
N ALA A 137 4.37 -6.79 24.35
CA ALA A 137 3.04 -7.33 24.66
C ALA A 137 2.35 -6.68 25.87
N PRO A 138 3.03 -6.37 27.00
CA PRO A 138 2.40 -5.70 28.13
C PRO A 138 1.78 -4.35 27.78
N LEU A 139 2.45 -3.57 26.92
CA LEU A 139 1.96 -2.27 26.48
C LEU A 139 0.74 -2.42 25.57
N ILE A 140 0.78 -3.32 24.58
CA ILE A 140 -0.34 -3.60 23.69
C ILE A 140 -1.57 -4.03 24.51
N LEU A 141 -1.39 -4.93 25.49
CA LEU A 141 -2.47 -5.37 26.38
C LEU A 141 -3.04 -4.22 27.23
N ALA A 142 -2.18 -3.35 27.75
CA ALA A 142 -2.58 -2.20 28.56
C ALA A 142 -3.37 -1.17 27.74
N SER A 143 -3.11 -1.04 26.44
CA SER A 143 -3.76 -0.06 25.56
C SER A 143 -4.87 -0.62 24.66
N ARG A 144 -5.07 -1.95 24.58
CA ARG A 144 -6.00 -2.58 23.61
C ARG A 144 -7.45 -2.05 23.60
N ARG A 145 -7.91 -1.46 24.71
CA ARG A 145 -9.28 -0.92 24.84
C ARG A 145 -9.42 0.53 24.35
N THR A 146 -8.31 1.23 24.17
CA THR A 146 -8.26 2.64 23.74
C THR A 146 -7.45 2.85 22.46
N LEU A 147 -6.65 1.86 22.06
CA LEU A 147 -5.77 1.94 20.91
C LEU A 147 -6.58 2.00 19.61
N GLN A 148 -6.60 3.17 18.98
CA GLN A 148 -7.28 3.43 17.72
C GLN A 148 -6.34 3.26 16.53
N HIS A 149 -5.06 3.59 16.70
CA HIS A 149 -4.06 3.52 15.63
C HIS A 149 -2.89 2.64 16.06
N LEU A 150 -2.66 1.56 15.32
CA LEU A 150 -1.53 0.67 15.53
C LEU A 150 -0.72 0.56 14.24
N GLN A 151 0.56 0.92 14.32
CA GLN A 151 1.51 0.82 13.22
C GLN A 151 2.63 -0.14 13.61
N ILE A 152 2.82 -1.19 12.82
CA ILE A 152 3.88 -2.19 13.03
C ILE A 152 4.54 -2.50 11.68
N ASN A 153 4.88 -1.46 10.93
CA ASN A 153 5.42 -1.61 9.58
C ASN A 153 6.89 -2.02 9.62
N ASN A 154 7.38 -2.72 8.59
CA ASN A 154 8.80 -3.03 8.45
C ASN A 154 9.43 -3.68 9.69
N ASN A 155 8.79 -4.74 10.19
CA ASN A 155 9.16 -5.39 11.44
C ASN A 155 9.53 -6.87 11.30
N GLY A 156 9.61 -7.37 10.07
CA GLY A 156 9.88 -8.79 9.81
C GLY A 156 8.84 -9.70 10.48
N LEU A 157 7.58 -9.26 10.53
CA LEU A 157 6.51 -10.05 11.15
C LEU A 157 6.16 -11.24 10.27
N GLU A 158 6.16 -12.42 10.86
CA GLU A 158 5.69 -13.68 10.26
C GLU A 158 4.36 -14.12 10.89
N GLN A 159 3.80 -15.25 10.43
CA GLN A 159 2.53 -15.80 10.91
C GLN A 159 2.39 -15.81 12.45
N ARG A 160 3.39 -16.30 13.19
CA ARG A 160 3.28 -16.39 14.65
C ARG A 160 3.22 -15.03 15.33
N ALA A 161 3.90 -14.04 14.79
CA ALA A 161 3.84 -12.67 15.29
C ALA A 161 2.46 -12.06 15.02
N ALA A 162 1.90 -12.30 13.82
CA ALA A 162 0.53 -11.93 13.47
C ALA A 162 -0.52 -12.55 14.41
N LEU A 163 -0.39 -13.86 14.72
CA LEU A 163 -1.25 -14.52 15.71
C LEU A 163 -1.14 -13.85 17.08
N GLN A 164 0.09 -13.58 17.53
CA GLN A 164 0.31 -12.93 18.82
C GLN A 164 -0.33 -11.54 18.87
N ILE A 165 -0.15 -10.71 17.83
CA ILE A 165 -0.81 -9.39 17.72
C ILE A 165 -2.33 -9.55 17.80
N SER A 166 -2.90 -10.48 17.02
CA SER A 166 -4.33 -10.76 16.99
C SER A 166 -4.86 -11.15 18.37
N VAL A 167 -4.17 -12.06 19.08
CA VAL A 167 -4.52 -12.49 20.44
C VAL A 167 -4.42 -11.34 21.45
N LEU A 168 -3.35 -10.54 21.42
CA LEU A 168 -3.16 -9.44 22.37
C LEU A 168 -4.27 -8.39 22.21
N MET A 169 -4.61 -8.04 20.96
CA MET A 169 -5.61 -7.03 20.65
C MET A 169 -7.04 -7.50 20.95
N THR A 170 -7.36 -8.76 20.68
CA THR A 170 -8.71 -9.33 20.87
C THR A 170 -8.94 -9.92 22.26
N GLY A 171 -7.87 -10.23 22.99
CA GLY A 171 -7.92 -10.92 24.28
C GLY A 171 -7.99 -12.44 24.20
N GLY A 172 -7.74 -13.03 23.04
CA GLY A 172 -7.68 -14.48 22.84
C GLY A 172 -9.00 -15.14 22.45
N ASP A 173 -10.06 -14.35 22.25
CA ASP A 173 -11.38 -14.84 21.81
C ASP A 173 -11.38 -15.06 20.28
N ALA A 174 -10.67 -16.11 19.83
CA ALA A 174 -10.51 -16.44 18.41
C ALA A 174 -11.82 -16.87 17.71
N ASP A 175 -12.83 -17.31 18.48
CA ASP A 175 -14.06 -17.90 17.97
C ASP A 175 -15.25 -16.92 17.85
N GLY A 176 -15.07 -15.63 18.17
CA GLY A 176 -16.02 -14.55 17.87
C GLY A 176 -17.37 -14.56 18.61
N VAL A 177 -17.72 -15.63 19.33
CA VAL A 177 -18.97 -15.70 20.10
C VAL A 177 -18.79 -14.99 21.44
N GLY A 178 -19.13 -13.69 21.48
CA GLY A 178 -19.06 -12.85 22.69
C GLY A 178 -17.77 -12.04 22.85
N ALA A 179 -16.89 -12.06 21.85
CA ALA A 179 -15.66 -11.28 21.84
C ALA A 179 -15.97 -9.77 21.82
N ALA A 180 -15.27 -9.01 22.67
CA ALA A 180 -15.37 -7.55 22.65
C ALA A 180 -14.69 -7.01 21.39
N THR A 181 -15.40 -6.15 20.65
CA THR A 181 -14.84 -5.45 19.49
C THR A 181 -13.65 -4.58 19.91
N THR A 182 -12.73 -4.37 18.98
CA THR A 182 -11.67 -3.38 19.12
C THR A 182 -12.21 -1.98 18.84
N VAL A 183 -11.40 -0.97 19.14
CA VAL A 183 -11.66 0.43 18.78
C VAL A 183 -10.71 0.92 17.67
N LEU A 184 -10.10 -0.02 16.94
CA LEU A 184 -9.13 0.31 15.88
C LEU A 184 -9.81 1.07 14.74
N ARG A 185 -9.24 2.22 14.41
CA ARG A 185 -9.57 3.07 13.27
C ARG A 185 -8.53 2.98 12.17
N ARG A 186 -7.26 2.72 12.52
CA ARG A 186 -6.16 2.57 11.57
C ARG A 186 -5.27 1.40 11.96
N PHE A 187 -5.00 0.54 11.01
CA PHE A 187 -4.09 -0.59 11.20
C PHE A 187 -3.12 -0.69 10.02
N HIS A 188 -1.84 -0.46 10.29
CA HIS A 188 -0.79 -0.48 9.29
C HIS A 188 0.23 -1.58 9.64
N THR A 189 0.44 -2.50 8.70
CA THR A 189 1.36 -3.62 8.85
C THR A 189 2.16 -3.88 7.57
N PHE A 190 2.35 -2.84 6.75
CA PHE A 190 3.05 -2.99 5.47
C PHE A 190 4.54 -3.31 5.65
N ASN A 191 5.19 -3.81 4.59
CA ASN A 191 6.59 -4.26 4.58
C ASN A 191 6.86 -5.35 5.63
N ASN A 192 6.05 -6.41 5.67
CA ASN A 192 6.25 -7.54 6.58
C ASN A 192 6.26 -8.88 5.82
N LEU A 193 6.51 -9.99 6.52
CA LEU A 193 6.64 -11.33 5.92
C LEU A 193 5.46 -12.21 6.33
N LEU A 194 4.26 -11.65 6.26
CA LEU A 194 3.07 -12.26 6.86
C LEU A 194 2.65 -13.52 6.11
N GLU A 195 2.74 -13.48 4.78
CA GLU A 195 2.21 -14.51 3.90
C GLU A 195 0.69 -14.70 4.09
N SER A 196 0.06 -15.59 3.32
CA SER A 196 -1.37 -15.89 3.46
C SER A 196 -1.74 -16.36 4.86
N ALA A 197 -0.84 -17.10 5.53
CA ALA A 197 -1.07 -17.58 6.88
C ALA A 197 -1.13 -16.44 7.91
N GLY A 198 -0.23 -15.45 7.84
CA GLY A 198 -0.28 -14.28 8.72
C GLY A 198 -1.50 -13.38 8.45
N ALA A 199 -1.90 -13.23 7.18
CA ALA A 199 -3.15 -12.55 6.84
C ALA A 199 -4.37 -13.23 7.45
N ARG A 200 -4.41 -14.58 7.45
CA ARG A 200 -5.44 -15.34 8.15
C ARG A 200 -5.50 -15.02 9.64
N GLU A 201 -4.36 -15.01 10.33
CA GLU A 201 -4.34 -14.72 11.78
C GLU A 201 -4.80 -13.28 12.09
N LEU A 202 -4.38 -12.29 11.27
CA LEU A 202 -4.83 -10.89 11.42
C LEU A 202 -6.28 -10.68 10.99
N SER A 203 -6.84 -11.54 10.13
CA SER A 203 -8.26 -11.47 9.75
C SER A 203 -9.19 -11.58 10.98
N HIS A 204 -8.76 -12.29 12.04
CA HIS A 204 -9.51 -12.42 13.29
C HIS A 204 -9.63 -11.06 14.00
N LEU A 205 -8.54 -10.29 14.02
CA LEU A 205 -8.51 -8.93 14.54
C LEU A 205 -9.37 -7.99 13.67
N LEU A 206 -9.20 -8.06 12.35
CA LEU A 206 -9.93 -7.19 11.41
C LEU A 206 -11.44 -7.37 11.52
N ARG A 207 -11.93 -8.62 11.63
CA ARG A 207 -13.36 -8.91 11.85
C ARG A 207 -13.95 -8.27 13.10
N LEU A 208 -13.13 -8.09 14.13
CA LEU A 208 -13.54 -7.48 15.39
C LEU A 208 -13.30 -5.97 15.41
N SER A 209 -13.00 -5.34 14.28
CA SER A 209 -12.67 -3.91 14.18
C SER A 209 -13.69 -3.15 13.32
N PRO A 210 -14.94 -2.95 13.79
CA PRO A 210 -16.01 -2.33 13.00
C PRO A 210 -15.78 -0.84 12.70
N ASP A 211 -14.95 -0.16 13.50
CA ASP A 211 -14.61 1.26 13.34
C ASP A 211 -13.41 1.50 12.41
N LEU A 212 -12.88 0.45 11.76
CA LEU A 212 -11.70 0.54 10.92
C LEU A 212 -11.98 1.41 9.68
N THR A 213 -11.09 2.36 9.41
CA THR A 213 -11.21 3.32 8.30
C THR A 213 -9.96 3.36 7.41
N ASP A 214 -8.79 2.95 7.91
CA ASP A 214 -7.54 2.91 7.16
C ASP A 214 -6.85 1.56 7.39
N LEU A 215 -6.75 0.76 6.34
CA LEU A 215 -6.09 -0.53 6.36
C LEU A 215 -4.95 -0.53 5.34
N ARG A 216 -3.71 -0.70 5.82
CA ARG A 216 -2.52 -0.79 4.96
C ARG A 216 -1.76 -2.08 5.21
N PHE A 217 -1.68 -2.89 4.17
CA PHE A 217 -1.20 -4.27 4.16
C PHE A 217 -0.24 -4.54 2.98
N SER A 218 0.32 -3.47 2.38
CA SER A 218 1.22 -3.55 1.24
C SER A 218 2.54 -4.27 1.54
N SER A 219 3.13 -4.94 0.54
CA SER A 219 4.41 -5.64 0.67
C SER A 219 4.44 -6.62 1.86
N THR A 220 3.40 -7.44 2.00
CA THR A 220 3.28 -8.41 3.10
C THR A 220 3.38 -9.87 2.64
N ARG A 221 3.66 -10.09 1.35
CA ARG A 221 3.73 -11.40 0.68
C ARG A 221 2.42 -12.18 0.72
N VAL A 222 1.31 -11.47 0.81
CA VAL A 222 -0.01 -12.08 0.76
C VAL A 222 -0.30 -12.57 -0.65
N GLY A 223 -0.76 -13.82 -0.77
CA GLY A 223 -1.31 -14.35 -2.02
C GLY A 223 -2.84 -14.35 -2.03
N ALA A 224 -3.43 -14.97 -3.04
CA ALA A 224 -4.89 -15.05 -3.21
C ALA A 224 -5.66 -15.51 -1.96
N GLU A 225 -5.18 -16.55 -1.26
CA GLU A 225 -5.81 -17.07 -0.02
C GLU A 225 -5.81 -16.02 1.11
N GLY A 226 -4.70 -15.31 1.29
CA GLY A 226 -4.65 -14.25 2.31
C GLY A 226 -5.53 -13.05 1.95
N ALA A 227 -5.63 -12.70 0.66
CA ALA A 227 -6.58 -11.69 0.19
C ALA A 227 -8.03 -12.09 0.46
N GLN A 228 -8.38 -13.37 0.28
CA GLN A 228 -9.68 -13.90 0.68
C GLN A 228 -9.96 -13.65 2.16
N HIS A 229 -9.02 -14.00 3.04
CA HIS A 229 -9.19 -13.80 4.48
C HIS A 229 -9.35 -12.33 4.86
N ILE A 230 -8.58 -11.42 4.24
CA ILE A 230 -8.71 -9.97 4.47
C ILE A 230 -10.06 -9.47 3.96
N ALA A 231 -10.47 -9.84 2.75
CA ALA A 231 -11.73 -9.43 2.15
C ALA A 231 -12.94 -9.91 2.96
N ASP A 232 -12.97 -11.19 3.34
CA ASP A 232 -14.02 -11.74 4.18
C ASP A 232 -14.05 -11.04 5.55
N ALA A 233 -12.89 -10.67 6.11
CA ALA A 233 -12.84 -9.94 7.36
C ALA A 233 -13.41 -8.52 7.27
N ILE A 234 -13.09 -7.79 6.19
CA ILE A 234 -13.66 -6.45 5.93
C ILE A 234 -15.18 -6.56 5.85
N VAL A 235 -15.71 -7.51 5.06
CA VAL A 235 -17.17 -7.72 4.93
C VAL A 235 -17.81 -8.07 6.27
N GLN A 236 -17.21 -8.98 7.04
CA GLN A 236 -17.78 -9.45 8.31
C GLN A 236 -17.70 -8.39 9.43
N SER A 237 -16.68 -7.53 9.42
CA SER A 237 -16.56 -6.43 10.38
C SER A 237 -17.64 -5.35 10.19
N GLY A 238 -18.16 -5.21 8.97
CA GLY A 238 -19.05 -4.10 8.58
C GLY A 238 -18.33 -2.74 8.49
N ALA A 239 -17.00 -2.72 8.58
CA ALA A 239 -16.20 -1.51 8.50
C ALA A 239 -16.41 -0.76 7.17
N GLN A 240 -16.33 0.57 7.23
CA GLN A 240 -16.37 1.46 6.07
C GLN A 240 -15.02 2.15 5.92
N LEU A 241 -14.17 1.55 5.10
CA LEU A 241 -12.82 2.03 4.83
C LEU A 241 -12.87 3.32 4.01
N HIS A 242 -12.02 4.26 4.39
CA HIS A 242 -11.65 5.42 3.59
C HIS A 242 -10.38 5.15 2.78
N ARG A 243 -9.49 4.29 3.29
CA ARG A 243 -8.25 3.86 2.61
C ARG A 243 -8.06 2.36 2.73
N LEU A 244 -7.77 1.73 1.60
CA LEU A 244 -7.32 0.35 1.50
C LEU A 244 -6.07 0.29 0.64
N ASP A 245 -4.99 -0.25 1.19
CA ASP A 245 -3.72 -0.45 0.49
C ASP A 245 -3.27 -1.91 0.63
N LEU A 246 -3.29 -2.64 -0.49
CA LEU A 246 -2.81 -4.01 -0.61
C LEU A 246 -1.69 -4.15 -1.65
N ALA A 247 -1.05 -3.04 -2.05
CA ALA A 247 -0.05 -3.06 -3.10
C ALA A 247 1.13 -4.00 -2.82
N ASP A 248 1.84 -4.41 -3.86
CA ASP A 248 3.02 -5.29 -3.78
C ASP A 248 2.72 -6.59 -3.02
N ASN A 249 1.60 -7.21 -3.37
CA ASN A 249 1.21 -8.53 -2.93
C ASN A 249 0.71 -9.28 -4.15
N SER A 250 1.27 -10.45 -4.46
CA SER A 250 0.88 -11.25 -5.63
C SER A 250 -0.50 -11.89 -5.44
N LEU A 251 -1.55 -11.07 -5.52
CA LEU A 251 -2.92 -11.48 -5.26
C LEU A 251 -3.46 -12.36 -6.38
N LEU A 252 -3.00 -12.12 -7.62
CA LEU A 252 -3.51 -12.74 -8.84
C LEU A 252 -4.98 -12.37 -9.10
N PRO A 253 -5.54 -12.64 -10.29
CA PRO A 253 -6.95 -12.35 -10.57
C PRO A 253 -7.91 -12.98 -9.54
N GLU A 254 -7.59 -14.17 -9.02
CA GLU A 254 -8.40 -14.85 -8.00
C GLU A 254 -8.45 -14.09 -6.67
N GLY A 255 -7.31 -13.59 -6.18
CA GLY A 255 -7.26 -12.77 -4.97
C GLY A 255 -7.97 -11.44 -5.16
N ILE A 256 -7.82 -10.82 -6.33
CA ILE A 256 -8.50 -9.57 -6.68
C ILE A 256 -10.02 -9.77 -6.72
N ALA A 257 -10.53 -10.89 -7.21
CA ALA A 257 -11.96 -11.19 -7.18
C ALA A 257 -12.52 -11.18 -5.74
N HIS A 258 -11.75 -11.68 -4.75
CA HIS A 258 -12.12 -11.59 -3.35
C HIS A 258 -12.12 -10.15 -2.83
N VAL A 259 -11.08 -9.37 -3.16
CA VAL A 259 -11.01 -7.94 -2.80
C VAL A 259 -12.19 -7.18 -3.41
N ALA A 260 -12.50 -7.40 -4.69
CA ALA A 260 -13.63 -6.80 -5.39
C ALA A 260 -14.97 -7.11 -4.70
N LYS A 261 -15.17 -8.35 -4.21
CA LYS A 261 -16.36 -8.69 -3.42
C LYS A 261 -16.47 -7.83 -2.15
N ALA A 262 -15.37 -7.55 -1.46
CA ALA A 262 -15.38 -6.65 -0.31
C ALA A 262 -15.68 -5.20 -0.73
N LEU A 263 -15.06 -4.71 -1.81
CA LEU A 263 -15.23 -3.35 -2.34
C LEU A 263 -16.68 -2.99 -2.66
N ARG A 264 -17.51 -3.95 -3.08
CA ARG A 264 -18.97 -3.74 -3.33
C ARG A 264 -19.72 -3.14 -2.14
N SER A 265 -19.20 -3.31 -0.93
CA SER A 265 -19.80 -2.79 0.31
C SER A 265 -19.15 -1.49 0.83
N GLN A 266 -18.15 -0.95 0.14
CA GLN A 266 -17.29 0.13 0.65
C GLN A 266 -17.65 1.49 0.06
N SER A 267 -18.80 2.03 0.46
CA SER A 267 -19.32 3.31 -0.05
C SER A 267 -18.55 4.55 0.42
N SER A 268 -17.69 4.42 1.44
CA SER A 268 -16.86 5.52 1.98
C SER A 268 -15.43 5.54 1.45
N LEU A 269 -15.07 4.62 0.54
CA LEU A 269 -13.69 4.46 0.09
C LEU A 269 -13.28 5.63 -0.80
N THR A 270 -12.15 6.25 -0.46
CA THR A 270 -11.59 7.41 -1.20
C THR A 270 -10.19 7.14 -1.74
N HIS A 271 -9.45 6.20 -1.14
CA HIS A 271 -8.11 5.81 -1.55
C HIS A 271 -8.05 4.29 -1.70
N LEU A 272 -7.69 3.83 -2.90
CA LEU A 272 -7.46 2.43 -3.19
C LEU A 272 -6.10 2.27 -3.85
N ASN A 273 -5.24 1.48 -3.24
CA ASN A 273 -3.95 1.09 -3.81
C ASN A 273 -3.88 -0.43 -3.96
N LEU A 274 -3.86 -0.88 -5.22
CA LEU A 274 -3.68 -2.27 -5.63
C LEU A 274 -2.54 -2.36 -6.67
N GLY A 275 -1.56 -1.47 -6.61
CA GLY A 275 -0.39 -1.53 -7.49
C GLY A 275 0.46 -2.78 -7.23
N ALA A 276 1.10 -3.36 -8.25
CA ALA A 276 1.92 -4.57 -8.12
C ALA A 276 1.15 -5.75 -7.49
N THR A 277 -0.08 -6.00 -7.94
CA THR A 277 -0.90 -7.12 -7.43
C THR A 277 -1.16 -8.25 -8.43
N ALA A 278 -0.58 -8.14 -9.63
CA ALA A 278 -0.81 -9.06 -10.74
C ALA A 278 -2.31 -9.24 -11.02
N ALA A 279 -3.05 -8.12 -11.08
CA ALA A 279 -4.49 -8.15 -11.26
C ALA A 279 -4.92 -8.63 -12.66
N GLY A 280 -4.16 -8.26 -13.70
CA GLY A 280 -4.53 -8.44 -15.09
C GLY A 280 -5.84 -7.72 -15.46
N ASP A 281 -6.25 -7.86 -16.71
CA ASP A 281 -7.49 -7.25 -17.21
C ASP A 281 -8.75 -7.77 -16.49
N GLU A 282 -8.81 -9.07 -16.19
CA GLU A 282 -9.93 -9.69 -15.49
C GLU A 282 -10.09 -9.14 -14.05
N GLY A 283 -8.97 -8.99 -13.33
CA GLY A 283 -8.97 -8.43 -11.99
C GLY A 283 -9.39 -6.95 -12.00
N VAL A 284 -8.90 -6.17 -12.97
CA VAL A 284 -9.29 -4.78 -13.15
C VAL A 284 -10.76 -4.62 -13.49
N GLU A 285 -11.32 -5.49 -14.33
CA GLU A 285 -12.77 -5.50 -14.60
C GLU A 285 -13.56 -5.73 -13.32
N ALA A 286 -13.14 -6.70 -12.49
CA ALA A 286 -13.78 -6.99 -11.21
C ALA A 286 -13.71 -5.80 -10.24
N ILE A 287 -12.57 -5.12 -10.15
CA ILE A 287 -12.38 -3.90 -9.34
C ILE A 287 -13.33 -2.80 -9.83
N CYS A 288 -13.33 -2.52 -11.14
CA CYS A 288 -14.16 -1.47 -11.73
C CYS A 288 -15.66 -1.72 -11.51
N SER A 289 -16.12 -2.96 -11.74
CA SER A 289 -17.50 -3.37 -11.45
C SER A 289 -17.86 -3.13 -9.98
N ALA A 290 -17.00 -3.53 -9.05
CA ALA A 290 -17.26 -3.37 -7.63
C ALA A 290 -17.30 -1.89 -7.17
N LEU A 291 -16.42 -1.04 -7.71
CA LEU A 291 -16.40 0.39 -7.41
C LEU A 291 -17.62 1.12 -8.00
N LEU A 292 -18.05 0.77 -9.21
CA LEU A 292 -19.28 1.29 -9.81
C LEU A 292 -20.53 0.92 -8.98
N GLU A 293 -20.58 -0.29 -8.44
CA GLU A 293 -21.70 -0.75 -7.60
C GLU A 293 -21.72 -0.09 -6.23
N SER A 294 -20.56 0.00 -5.57
CA SER A 294 -20.46 0.64 -4.25
C SER A 294 -20.64 2.16 -4.30
N ARG A 295 -20.43 2.77 -5.47
CA ARG A 295 -20.41 4.23 -5.68
C ARG A 295 -19.42 4.93 -4.76
N ALA A 296 -18.30 4.26 -4.50
CA ALA A 296 -17.21 4.80 -3.70
C ALA A 296 -16.68 6.10 -4.34
N PRO A 297 -16.57 7.22 -3.61
CA PRO A 297 -16.05 8.48 -4.12
C PRO A 297 -14.52 8.45 -4.19
N ILE A 298 -13.98 7.56 -5.03
CA ILE A 298 -12.54 7.37 -5.18
C ILE A 298 -11.90 8.68 -5.67
N SER A 299 -10.88 9.09 -4.92
CA SER A 299 -10.05 10.27 -5.18
C SER A 299 -8.62 9.89 -5.54
N HIS A 300 -8.10 8.79 -5.00
CA HIS A 300 -6.76 8.29 -5.30
C HIS A 300 -6.90 6.82 -5.69
N LEU A 301 -6.56 6.50 -6.94
CA LEU A 301 -6.57 5.15 -7.46
C LEU A 301 -5.20 4.80 -8.01
N ASP A 302 -4.59 3.77 -7.45
CA ASP A 302 -3.32 3.23 -7.92
C ASP A 302 -3.51 1.76 -8.32
N LEU A 303 -3.33 1.50 -9.62
CA LEU A 303 -3.36 0.19 -10.25
C LEU A 303 -2.08 -0.02 -11.10
N SER A 304 -0.98 0.62 -10.72
CA SER A 304 0.31 0.48 -11.40
C SER A 304 0.84 -0.96 -11.34
N CYS A 305 1.66 -1.43 -12.29
CA CYS A 305 2.28 -2.76 -12.25
C CYS A 305 1.25 -3.91 -12.13
N ASN A 306 0.26 -3.96 -13.02
CA ASN A 306 -0.82 -4.97 -12.97
C ASN A 306 -1.07 -5.69 -14.29
N GLU A 307 -0.19 -5.55 -15.29
CA GLU A 307 -0.34 -6.21 -16.61
C GLU A 307 -1.68 -5.82 -17.27
N ILE A 308 -2.05 -4.53 -17.14
CA ILE A 308 -3.30 -4.00 -17.70
C ILE A 308 -3.07 -3.67 -19.16
N THR A 309 -3.80 -4.33 -20.06
CA THR A 309 -3.68 -4.12 -21.50
C THR A 309 -4.68 -3.07 -22.01
N ALA A 310 -4.67 -2.83 -23.32
CA ALA A 310 -5.72 -2.05 -23.98
C ALA A 310 -7.15 -2.57 -23.69
N GLU A 311 -7.35 -3.87 -23.43
CA GLU A 311 -8.66 -4.43 -23.08
C GLU A 311 -9.10 -3.99 -21.67
N GLY A 312 -8.20 -4.06 -20.68
CA GLY A 312 -8.44 -3.56 -19.32
C GLY A 312 -8.75 -2.06 -19.24
N SER A 313 -8.34 -1.28 -20.24
CA SER A 313 -8.69 0.14 -20.35
C SER A 313 -10.21 0.37 -20.53
N VAL A 314 -10.96 -0.61 -21.06
CA VAL A 314 -12.41 -0.49 -21.30
C VAL A 314 -13.22 -0.32 -20.02
N PRO A 315 -13.13 -1.23 -19.02
CA PRO A 315 -13.79 -1.03 -17.73
C PRO A 315 -13.23 0.17 -16.96
N LEU A 316 -11.92 0.46 -17.06
CA LEU A 316 -11.31 1.62 -16.41
C LEU A 316 -11.89 2.94 -16.92
N ALA A 317 -12.03 3.10 -18.24
CA ALA A 317 -12.63 4.30 -18.82
C ALA A 317 -14.05 4.55 -18.30
N LYS A 318 -14.86 3.49 -18.15
CA LYS A 318 -16.21 3.59 -17.57
C LYS A 318 -16.17 4.02 -16.10
N LEU A 319 -15.24 3.46 -15.32
CA LEU A 319 -15.04 3.85 -13.93
C LEU A 319 -14.61 5.31 -13.81
N ILE A 320 -13.61 5.75 -14.59
CA ILE A 320 -13.09 7.12 -14.59
C ILE A 320 -14.20 8.14 -14.86
N VAL A 321 -15.05 7.89 -15.86
CA VAL A 321 -16.20 8.77 -16.14
C VAL A 321 -17.13 8.89 -14.92
N SER A 322 -17.36 7.80 -14.20
CA SER A 322 -18.18 7.82 -12.97
C SER A 322 -17.51 8.55 -11.80
N LEU A 323 -16.19 8.71 -11.83
CA LEU A 323 -15.38 9.38 -10.81
C LEU A 323 -14.98 10.82 -11.21
N SER A 324 -15.57 11.37 -12.28
CA SER A 324 -15.20 12.67 -12.86
C SER A 324 -15.24 13.85 -11.88
N GLU A 325 -16.07 13.78 -10.83
CA GLU A 325 -16.17 14.81 -9.78
C GLU A 325 -15.31 14.54 -8.53
N THR A 326 -14.66 13.38 -8.44
CA THR A 326 -13.95 12.94 -7.22
C THR A 326 -12.49 12.59 -7.45
N LEU A 327 -12.12 12.08 -8.62
CA LEU A 327 -10.78 11.59 -8.93
C LEU A 327 -9.76 12.73 -8.93
N VAL A 328 -8.70 12.58 -8.13
CA VAL A 328 -7.60 13.53 -7.94
C VAL A 328 -6.29 12.95 -8.44
N GLU A 329 -6.00 11.70 -8.12
CA GLU A 329 -4.81 10.99 -8.60
C GLU A 329 -5.20 9.66 -9.24
N LEU A 330 -4.70 9.43 -10.45
CA LEU A 330 -4.79 8.16 -11.15
C LEU A 330 -3.38 7.69 -11.53
N LYS A 331 -2.99 6.54 -11.00
CA LYS A 331 -1.69 5.91 -11.29
C LYS A 331 -1.91 4.57 -11.96
N LEU A 332 -1.33 4.45 -13.14
CA LEU A 332 -1.39 3.29 -14.02
C LEU A 332 0.00 2.97 -14.58
N ALA A 333 1.07 3.40 -13.91
CA ALA A 333 2.44 3.19 -14.36
C ALA A 333 2.76 1.69 -14.49
N GLU A 334 3.72 1.33 -15.34
CA GLU A 334 4.19 -0.06 -15.52
C GLU A 334 3.03 -1.01 -15.88
N ASN A 335 2.28 -0.70 -16.94
CA ASN A 335 1.25 -1.56 -17.50
C ASN A 335 1.46 -1.71 -19.02
N GLU A 336 0.53 -2.34 -19.73
CA GLU A 336 0.63 -2.67 -21.16
C GLU A 336 -0.51 -1.99 -21.94
N LEU A 337 -0.90 -0.78 -21.51
CA LEU A 337 -2.07 -0.09 -22.07
C LEU A 337 -1.96 0.16 -23.58
N GLY A 338 -0.73 0.42 -24.04
CA GLY A 338 -0.42 0.82 -25.40
C GLY A 338 -1.10 2.14 -25.80
N SER A 339 -0.90 2.53 -27.06
CA SER A 339 -1.48 3.76 -27.62
C SER A 339 -3.02 3.76 -27.62
N GLU A 340 -3.65 2.60 -27.82
CA GLU A 340 -5.12 2.49 -27.86
C GLU A 340 -5.74 2.62 -26.46
N GLY A 341 -5.16 1.95 -25.45
CA GLY A 341 -5.59 2.10 -24.06
C GLY A 341 -5.41 3.54 -23.57
N ALA A 342 -4.26 4.15 -23.83
CA ALA A 342 -4.00 5.55 -23.49
C ALA A 342 -5.00 6.52 -24.13
N ALA A 343 -5.32 6.34 -25.43
CA ALA A 343 -6.31 7.15 -26.12
C ALA A 343 -7.71 7.02 -25.51
N ARG A 344 -8.11 5.81 -25.12
CA ARG A 344 -9.40 5.55 -24.46
C ARG A 344 -9.48 6.21 -23.09
N LEU A 345 -8.41 6.11 -22.30
CA LEU A 345 -8.35 6.78 -20.99
C LEU A 345 -8.38 8.29 -21.15
N ALA A 346 -7.70 8.85 -22.14
CA ALA A 346 -7.76 10.28 -22.46
C ALA A 346 -9.19 10.76 -22.73
N ASP A 347 -9.99 9.96 -23.43
CA ASP A 347 -11.40 10.25 -23.66
C ASP A 347 -12.23 10.24 -22.38
N ALA A 348 -11.88 9.42 -21.40
CA ALA A 348 -12.57 9.34 -20.11
C ALA A 348 -12.18 10.47 -19.15
N ILE A 349 -10.89 10.80 -19.08
CA ILE A 349 -10.38 11.81 -18.13
C ILE A 349 -10.73 13.24 -18.51
N ARG A 350 -11.12 13.52 -19.76
CA ARG A 350 -11.40 14.89 -20.22
C ARG A 350 -12.47 15.61 -19.38
N GLU A 351 -13.42 14.83 -18.83
CA GLU A 351 -14.52 15.34 -18.01
C GLU A 351 -14.15 15.40 -16.52
N CYS A 352 -12.97 14.91 -16.13
CA CYS A 352 -12.53 14.93 -14.73
C CYS A 352 -12.19 16.37 -14.32
N THR A 353 -12.91 16.87 -13.32
CA THR A 353 -12.82 18.29 -12.89
C THR A 353 -11.79 18.53 -11.79
N ARG A 354 -11.24 17.44 -11.23
CA ARG A 354 -10.34 17.47 -10.06
C ARG A 354 -9.07 16.65 -10.24
N LEU A 355 -8.88 16.02 -11.40
CA LEU A 355 -7.71 15.19 -11.66
C LEU A 355 -6.48 16.09 -11.70
N GLN A 356 -5.58 15.92 -10.74
CA GLN A 356 -4.35 16.69 -10.59
C GLN A 356 -3.13 15.89 -11.05
N LEU A 357 -3.12 14.58 -10.84
CA LEU A 357 -2.01 13.70 -11.24
C LEU A 357 -2.52 12.55 -12.09
N LEU A 358 -1.90 12.39 -13.27
CA LEU A 358 -2.03 11.22 -14.12
C LEU A 358 -0.65 10.62 -14.35
N ASP A 359 -0.47 9.36 -13.95
CA ASP A 359 0.75 8.60 -14.20
C ASP A 359 0.49 7.43 -15.14
N LEU A 360 1.08 7.52 -16.33
CA LEU A 360 1.04 6.56 -17.42
C LEU A 360 2.46 6.20 -17.85
N SER A 361 3.44 6.30 -16.94
CA SER A 361 4.83 5.92 -17.22
C SER A 361 4.91 4.42 -17.54
N VAL A 362 5.80 4.00 -18.43
CA VAL A 362 6.04 2.58 -18.77
C VAL A 362 4.73 1.87 -19.16
N ASN A 363 4.13 2.30 -20.27
CA ASN A 363 2.84 1.80 -20.77
C ASN A 363 2.83 1.49 -22.27
N GLU A 364 4.01 1.42 -22.90
CA GLU A 364 4.15 1.16 -24.35
C GLU A 364 3.38 2.18 -25.21
N ILE A 365 3.25 3.42 -24.71
CA ILE A 365 2.53 4.49 -25.43
C ILE A 365 3.44 5.04 -26.53
N ALA A 366 3.03 4.86 -27.78
CA ALA A 366 3.75 5.39 -28.94
C ALA A 366 3.31 6.82 -29.30
N GLN A 367 3.91 7.40 -30.34
CA GLN A 367 3.53 8.71 -30.89
C GLN A 367 2.02 8.84 -31.13
N SER A 368 1.38 7.82 -31.69
CA SER A 368 -0.05 7.85 -32.02
C SER A 368 -0.93 8.00 -30.76
N GLY A 369 -0.56 7.33 -29.65
CA GLY A 369 -1.20 7.47 -28.35
C GLY A 369 -1.02 8.88 -27.79
N ALA A 370 0.21 9.38 -27.75
CA ALA A 370 0.52 10.74 -27.29
C ALA A 370 -0.27 11.82 -28.07
N CYS A 371 -0.30 11.72 -29.39
CA CYS A 371 -1.07 12.62 -30.26
C CYS A 371 -2.59 12.54 -30.00
N ARG A 372 -3.13 11.36 -29.66
CA ARG A 372 -4.56 11.21 -29.33
C ARG A 372 -4.91 11.71 -27.93
N MET A 373 -3.94 11.70 -27.01
CA MET A 373 -4.09 12.31 -25.70
C MET A 373 -4.04 13.84 -25.77
N ALA A 374 -3.27 14.38 -26.72
CA ALA A 374 -3.14 15.82 -26.93
C ALA A 374 -4.52 16.49 -27.07
N GLY A 375 -4.76 17.52 -26.26
CA GLY A 375 -6.02 18.27 -26.24
C GLY A 375 -7.20 17.57 -25.53
N LYS A 376 -6.98 16.41 -24.89
CA LYS A 376 -8.00 15.72 -24.07
C LYS A 376 -7.68 15.73 -22.57
N LEU A 377 -6.57 16.35 -22.17
CA LEU A 377 -6.19 16.47 -20.77
C LEU A 377 -7.09 17.50 -20.06
N PRO A 378 -7.60 17.21 -18.85
CA PRO A 378 -8.48 18.13 -18.15
C PRO A 378 -7.71 19.36 -17.63
N GLU A 379 -8.37 20.52 -17.59
CA GLU A 379 -7.79 21.78 -17.10
C GLU A 379 -7.29 21.70 -15.65
N SER A 380 -7.78 20.75 -14.85
CA SER A 380 -7.34 20.55 -13.47
C SER A 380 -5.96 19.89 -13.36
N LEU A 381 -5.42 19.34 -14.45
CA LEU A 381 -4.22 18.49 -14.41
C LEU A 381 -2.98 19.32 -14.06
N GLU A 382 -2.33 18.97 -12.95
CA GLU A 382 -1.12 19.64 -12.45
C GLU A 382 0.14 18.86 -12.83
N ARG A 383 0.05 17.54 -13.02
CA ARG A 383 1.18 16.68 -13.36
C ARG A 383 0.78 15.52 -14.27
N LEU A 384 1.55 15.34 -15.34
CA LEU A 384 1.45 14.22 -16.27
C LEU A 384 2.78 13.46 -16.30
N GLU A 385 2.79 12.19 -15.92
CA GLU A 385 3.97 11.34 -15.99
C GLU A 385 3.83 10.35 -17.15
N LEU A 386 4.81 10.35 -18.05
CA LEU A 386 4.84 9.52 -19.27
C LEU A 386 6.24 8.94 -19.53
N ASN A 387 7.10 8.89 -18.51
CA ASN A 387 8.46 8.38 -18.69
C ASN A 387 8.46 6.90 -19.07
N GLY A 388 9.47 6.42 -19.81
CA GLY A 388 9.58 5.00 -20.12
C GLY A 388 8.57 4.48 -21.16
N ASN A 389 8.01 5.36 -22.00
CA ASN A 389 7.13 4.98 -23.10
C ASN A 389 7.89 4.99 -24.44
N LEU A 390 7.16 4.95 -25.57
CA LEU A 390 7.69 4.94 -26.93
C LEU A 390 7.35 6.26 -27.67
N ILE A 391 7.36 7.39 -26.94
CA ILE A 391 6.86 8.67 -27.45
C ILE A 391 7.96 9.40 -28.23
N SER A 392 7.75 9.60 -29.53
CA SER A 392 8.63 10.38 -30.39
C SER A 392 8.61 11.89 -30.10
N ALA A 393 9.59 12.62 -30.63
CA ALA A 393 9.64 14.08 -30.56
C ALA A 393 8.36 14.78 -31.07
N ASP A 394 7.71 14.22 -32.09
CA ASP A 394 6.44 14.75 -32.62
C ASP A 394 5.28 14.53 -31.63
N GLY A 395 5.20 13.34 -31.02
CA GLY A 395 4.22 13.05 -29.97
C GLY A 395 4.42 13.92 -28.73
N LEU A 396 5.68 14.12 -28.33
CA LEU A 396 6.04 15.02 -27.23
C LEU A 396 5.68 16.48 -27.53
N THR A 397 5.89 16.92 -28.76
CA THR A 397 5.49 18.27 -29.21
C THR A 397 3.98 18.43 -29.13
N ALA A 398 3.21 17.46 -29.64
CA ALA A 398 1.75 17.48 -29.58
C ALA A 398 1.21 17.55 -28.14
N LEU A 399 1.81 16.78 -27.23
CA LEU A 399 1.47 16.85 -25.81
C LEU A 399 1.80 18.22 -25.23
N THR A 400 3.03 18.71 -25.41
CA THR A 400 3.50 19.98 -24.83
C THR A 400 2.67 21.17 -25.30
N ASP A 401 2.29 21.20 -26.58
CA ASP A 401 1.47 22.26 -27.16
C ASP A 401 0.03 22.26 -26.64
N SER A 402 -0.43 21.15 -26.06
CA SER A 402 -1.80 20.96 -25.58
C SER A 402 -1.93 20.76 -24.07
N LEU A 403 -0.82 20.88 -23.32
CA LEU A 403 -0.84 20.78 -21.87
C LEU A 403 -1.68 21.91 -21.24
N PRO A 404 -2.51 21.60 -20.24
CA PRO A 404 -3.20 22.61 -19.44
C PRO A 404 -2.23 23.60 -18.80
N ALA A 405 -2.70 24.83 -18.58
CA ALA A 405 -1.87 25.88 -18.02
C ALA A 405 -1.38 25.53 -16.60
N GLY A 406 -0.05 25.46 -16.42
CA GLY A 406 0.55 25.11 -15.13
C GLY A 406 0.74 23.61 -14.92
N CYS A 407 0.29 22.77 -15.85
CA CYS A 407 0.60 21.34 -15.84
C CYS A 407 2.09 21.11 -16.07
N VAL A 408 2.70 20.27 -15.23
CA VAL A 408 4.09 19.86 -15.32
C VAL A 408 4.15 18.50 -15.99
N LEU A 409 4.79 18.43 -17.16
CA LEU A 409 5.19 17.16 -17.74
C LEU A 409 6.36 16.59 -16.95
N GLY A 410 6.26 15.29 -16.66
CA GLY A 410 7.29 14.49 -16.00
C GLY A 410 8.59 14.41 -16.78
N ASP A 411 9.52 13.65 -16.21
CA ASP A 411 10.73 13.26 -16.94
C ASP A 411 10.36 12.44 -18.18
N MET A 412 11.07 12.66 -19.28
CA MET A 412 10.86 11.96 -20.55
C MET A 412 12.13 11.22 -21.02
N ASP A 413 13.19 11.20 -20.21
CA ASP A 413 14.54 10.71 -20.56
C ASP A 413 14.59 9.23 -20.98
N MET A 414 13.60 8.43 -20.59
CA MET A 414 13.53 6.99 -20.91
C MET A 414 12.50 6.68 -22.02
N ASN A 415 12.09 7.67 -22.81
CA ASN A 415 11.27 7.40 -23.99
C ASN A 415 12.15 6.98 -25.17
N ASP A 416 11.99 5.75 -25.63
CA ASP A 416 12.73 5.23 -26.78
C ASP A 416 11.93 5.43 -28.06
N GLU A 417 12.50 6.17 -29.03
CA GLU A 417 11.93 6.35 -30.37
C GLU A 417 12.16 5.11 -31.23
N ASP A 418 11.55 3.96 -30.90
CA ASP A 418 11.64 2.78 -31.76
C ASP A 418 10.36 2.60 -32.60
N TYR A 419 10.59 2.66 -33.91
CA TYR A 419 9.73 2.53 -35.10
C TYR A 419 8.29 2.11 -34.85
N ASP A 420 7.36 2.94 -35.36
CA ASP A 420 5.99 2.53 -35.67
C ASP A 420 6.03 1.12 -36.29
N GLU A 421 5.35 0.15 -35.67
CA GLU A 421 4.93 -1.05 -36.39
C GLU A 421 3.98 -0.54 -37.50
N GLU A 422 4.55 -0.17 -38.65
CA GLU A 422 3.80 -0.06 -39.88
C GLU A 422 3.03 -1.37 -40.03
N GLU A 423 1.70 -1.24 -40.12
CA GLU A 423 0.79 -2.32 -40.43
C GLU A 423 1.42 -3.26 -41.47
N GLU A 424 1.75 -4.50 -41.08
CA GLU A 424 1.90 -5.59 -42.05
C GLU A 424 0.51 -5.90 -42.63
N ALA A 425 0.03 -5.00 -43.49
CA ALA A 425 -0.91 -5.36 -44.53
C ALA A 425 -0.13 -6.18 -45.55
N GLU A 426 0.06 -7.47 -45.27
CA GLU A 426 0.41 -8.44 -46.31
C GLU A 426 -0.75 -8.53 -47.31
N SER A 427 -0.67 -7.64 -48.29
CA SER A 427 -1.28 -7.75 -49.59
C SER A 427 -0.50 -8.81 -50.37
N ASP A 428 -0.81 -10.08 -50.17
CA ASP A 428 -0.54 -11.11 -51.18
C ASP A 428 -1.88 -11.66 -51.67
N GLY A 429 -2.44 -10.91 -52.63
CA GLY A 429 -3.34 -11.49 -53.60
C GLY A 429 -2.50 -12.24 -54.63
N ASP A 430 -2.58 -13.57 -54.61
CA ASP A 430 -2.52 -14.35 -55.84
C ASP A 430 -3.50 -15.52 -55.72
N ALA A 431 -4.53 -15.44 -56.54
CA ALA A 431 -5.40 -16.54 -56.87
C ALA A 431 -4.76 -17.30 -58.04
N ASP A 432 -4.61 -18.62 -57.90
CA ASP A 432 -4.81 -19.55 -59.01
C ASP A 432 -4.94 -21.01 -58.51
N GLU A 433 -6.21 -21.46 -58.57
CA GLU A 433 -6.79 -22.78 -58.89
C GLU A 433 -6.19 -24.16 -58.48
N PRO A 434 -7.05 -25.20 -58.38
CA PRO A 434 -6.77 -26.44 -57.66
C PRO A 434 -6.29 -27.57 -58.58
N GLU A 435 -5.40 -28.43 -58.09
CA GLU A 435 -5.11 -29.72 -58.72
C GLU A 435 -5.60 -30.90 -57.86
N ALA A 436 -6.38 -31.75 -58.52
CA ALA A 436 -6.89 -33.01 -58.05
C ALA A 436 -6.20 -34.14 -58.82
N GLU A 437 -5.59 -35.10 -58.13
CA GLU A 437 -5.35 -36.49 -58.56
C GLU A 437 -5.36 -37.33 -57.26
N ASP A 438 -6.45 -38.04 -56.93
CA ASP A 438 -6.80 -39.39 -57.37
C ASP A 438 -5.66 -40.40 -57.21
N ASP A 439 -5.73 -41.21 -56.15
CA ASP A 439 -5.19 -42.56 -56.21
C ASP A 439 -6.12 -43.52 -55.47
N SER A 440 -6.60 -44.48 -56.27
CA SER A 440 -7.74 -45.34 -56.01
C SER A 440 -7.37 -46.66 -55.33
N ALA A 441 -8.39 -47.21 -54.65
CA ALA A 441 -8.67 -48.64 -54.44
C ALA A 441 -7.83 -49.44 -53.40
N ILE A 442 -8.53 -49.94 -52.37
CA ILE A 442 -8.79 -51.39 -52.22
C ILE A 442 -10.17 -51.57 -51.53
N ASP A 443 -10.88 -52.57 -52.04
CA ASP A 443 -12.29 -52.93 -51.95
C ASP A 443 -12.90 -53.25 -50.57
N ALA A 444 -14.17 -52.83 -50.46
CA ALA A 444 -15.38 -53.55 -50.03
C ALA A 444 -15.27 -54.82 -49.14
N VAL A 445 -16.10 -54.88 -48.09
CA VAL A 445 -17.39 -55.62 -48.09
C VAL A 445 -18.21 -55.23 -46.85
N ALA A 446 -19.45 -54.80 -47.08
CA ALA A 446 -20.50 -54.63 -46.09
C ALA A 446 -21.45 -55.85 -46.07
N ALA A 447 -22.23 -55.96 -44.97
CA ALA A 447 -23.30 -56.92 -44.68
C ALA A 447 -22.80 -58.27 -44.10
N GLN A 448 -23.37 -58.82 -43.02
CA GLN A 448 -24.80 -59.03 -42.77
C GLN A 448 -25.07 -59.27 -41.27
N MET A 449 -26.18 -58.70 -40.78
CA MET A 449 -26.87 -59.16 -39.57
C MET A 449 -27.70 -60.42 -39.88
N ASP A 450 -28.10 -61.11 -38.82
CA ASP A 450 -28.99 -62.29 -38.70
C ASP A 450 -28.36 -63.68 -38.81
N HIS A 451 -28.16 -64.36 -37.66
CA HIS A 451 -29.14 -65.34 -37.19
C HIS A 451 -28.86 -65.89 -35.77
N VAL A 452 -29.99 -66.22 -35.14
CA VAL A 452 -30.26 -66.69 -33.79
C VAL A 452 -30.05 -68.21 -33.63
N HIS A 453 -29.61 -68.61 -32.42
CA HIS A 453 -29.74 -69.92 -31.72
C HIS A 453 -29.14 -71.20 -32.34
N VAL A 454 -28.41 -72.00 -31.52
CA VAL A 454 -28.90 -73.11 -30.68
C VAL A 454 -27.68 -73.90 -30.18
N SER A 455 -27.48 -73.96 -28.85
CA SER A 455 -27.17 -75.16 -28.02
C SER A 455 -26.47 -74.75 -26.75
#